data_AF-A2ETR9-F1
#
_entry.id   AF-A2ETR9-F1
#
_cell.length_a   1.000
_cell.length_b   1.000
_cell.length_c   1.000
_cell.angle_alpha   90.00
_cell.angle_beta   90.00
_cell.angle_gamma   90.00
#
_symmetry.space_group_name_H-M   'P 1'
#
loop_
_entity.id
_entity.type
_entity.pdbx_description
1 polymer ?
#
loop_
_entity_poly.entity_id
_entity_poly.type
_entity_poly.pdbx_seq_one_letter_code
_entity_poly.pdbx_strand_id
1 'polypeptide(L)'
;MTLNKYQQTKCLEILDKMISWPMCSPFVNPVDPEKDNMPDYLQVIKNPMSLTDVKRKLQANEYSNVTDWQNDINLVFSNAKEYNGEDTVYSHMAMEASNWFNKKVSHFPTTAEEEWIGVLQRTSDHLLDILSHPPPELDPSGKLTVSTEETEEEKPIVDAPAA
;
A
#
# COMPACT_ATOMS: atom_id res chain seq x y z
N MET A 1 -9.60 22.15 1.60
CA MET A 1 -8.84 21.51 0.50
C MET A 1 -9.45 20.14 0.29
N THR A 2 -9.56 19.67 -0.94
CA THR A 2 -10.08 18.33 -1.29
C THR A 2 -8.98 17.52 -1.96
N LEU A 3 -9.15 16.21 -2.06
CA LEU A 3 -8.27 15.35 -2.84
C LEU A 3 -8.11 15.87 -4.27
N ASN A 4 -6.88 15.82 -4.79
CA ASN A 4 -6.65 16.08 -6.21
C ASN A 4 -7.08 14.85 -7.04
N LYS A 5 -7.25 15.03 -8.36
CA LYS A 5 -7.73 13.97 -9.26
C LYS A 5 -6.84 12.72 -9.23
N TYR A 6 -5.52 12.91 -9.16
CA TYR A 6 -4.57 11.80 -9.09
C TYR A 6 -4.74 10.97 -7.80
N GLN A 7 -4.79 11.63 -6.65
CA GLN A 7 -5.03 11.00 -5.36
C GLN A 7 -6.37 10.27 -5.35
N GLN A 8 -7.43 10.89 -5.87
CA GLN A 8 -8.75 10.27 -5.95
C GLN A 8 -8.74 9.00 -6.81
N THR A 9 -8.07 9.03 -7.97
CA THR A 9 -7.89 7.84 -8.82
C THR A 9 -7.16 6.73 -8.07
N LYS A 10 -6.05 7.03 -7.39
CA LYS A 10 -5.28 6.03 -6.63
C LYS A 10 -6.04 5.45 -5.44
N CYS A 11 -6.77 6.29 -4.72
CA CYS A 11 -7.66 5.84 -3.65
C CYS A 11 -8.74 4.89 -4.18
N LEU A 12 -9.34 5.23 -5.33
CA LEU A 12 -10.38 4.41 -5.95
C LEU A 12 -9.83 3.05 -6.44
N GLU A 13 -8.65 3.03 -7.06
CA GLU A 13 -7.98 1.79 -7.49
C GLU A 13 -7.75 0.82 -6.31
N ILE A 14 -7.28 1.34 -5.17
CA ILE A 14 -7.06 0.54 -3.96
C ILE A 14 -8.40 0.03 -3.41
N LEU A 15 -9.40 0.90 -3.33
CA LEU A 15 -10.71 0.56 -2.77
C LEU A 15 -11.45 -0.46 -3.63
N ASP A 16 -11.44 -0.31 -4.95
CA ASP A 16 -12.07 -1.25 -5.89
C ASP A 16 -11.43 -2.63 -5.81
N LYS A 17 -10.10 -2.67 -5.67
CA LYS A 17 -9.38 -3.92 -5.44
C LYS A 17 -9.85 -4.61 -4.16
N MET A 18 -9.96 -3.87 -3.05
CA MET A 18 -10.48 -4.41 -1.79
C MET A 18 -11.92 -4.93 -1.94
N ILE A 19 -12.81 -4.15 -2.56
CA ILE A 19 -14.21 -4.55 -2.76
C ILE A 19 -14.32 -5.83 -3.60
N SER A 20 -13.44 -6.03 -4.58
CA SER A 20 -13.44 -7.24 -5.41
C SER A 20 -13.01 -8.51 -4.68
N TRP A 21 -12.42 -8.40 -3.50
CA TRP A 21 -11.84 -9.54 -2.80
C TRP A 21 -12.88 -10.27 -1.96
N PRO A 22 -12.98 -11.62 -2.05
CA PRO A 22 -13.91 -12.40 -1.23
C PRO A 22 -13.71 -12.18 0.28
N MET A 23 -12.46 -11.98 0.72
CA MET A 23 -12.15 -11.69 2.12
C MET A 23 -12.74 -10.37 2.64
N CYS A 24 -13.07 -9.44 1.74
CA CYS A 24 -13.68 -8.17 2.10
C CYS A 24 -15.21 -8.21 2.04
N SER A 25 -15.81 -9.29 1.52
CA SER A 25 -17.26 -9.41 1.29
C SER A 25 -18.13 -8.98 2.49
N PRO A 26 -17.84 -9.38 3.74
CA PRO A 26 -18.64 -8.96 4.90
C PRO A 26 -18.60 -7.46 5.20
N PHE A 27 -17.64 -6.73 4.62
CA PHE A 27 -17.38 -5.32 4.90
C PHE A 27 -17.77 -4.41 3.72
N VAL A 28 -18.27 -4.98 2.62
CA VAL A 28 -18.59 -4.23 1.40
C VAL A 28 -19.80 -3.33 1.61
N ASN A 29 -20.90 -3.89 2.12
CA ASN A 29 -22.15 -3.17 2.33
C ASN A 29 -22.32 -2.77 3.80
N PRO A 30 -23.14 -1.75 4.10
CA PRO A 30 -23.51 -1.41 5.46
C PRO A 30 -24.16 -2.59 6.18
N VAL A 31 -23.81 -2.80 7.45
CA VAL A 31 -24.48 -3.77 8.31
C VAL A 31 -25.92 -3.32 8.54
N ASP A 32 -26.86 -4.22 8.24
CA ASP A 32 -28.29 -4.05 8.48
C ASP A 32 -28.68 -4.87 9.71
N PRO A 33 -28.96 -4.24 10.87
CA PRO A 33 -29.23 -4.94 12.13
C PRO A 33 -30.33 -6.00 12.05
N GLU A 34 -31.34 -5.79 11.20
CA GLU A 34 -32.46 -6.72 11.06
C GLU A 34 -32.11 -7.84 10.07
N LYS A 35 -31.57 -7.50 8.89
CA LYS A 35 -31.28 -8.50 7.85
C LYS A 35 -30.09 -9.38 8.20
N ASP A 36 -29.11 -8.84 8.91
CA ASP A 36 -27.89 -9.54 9.29
C ASP A 36 -28.00 -10.22 10.66
N ASN A 37 -29.17 -10.10 11.32
CA ASN A 37 -29.43 -10.65 12.65
C ASN A 37 -28.43 -10.12 13.71
N MET A 38 -28.21 -8.80 13.70
CA MET A 38 -27.28 -8.07 14.55
C MET A 38 -28.00 -6.91 15.29
N PRO A 39 -28.99 -7.20 16.14
CA PRO A 39 -29.95 -6.21 16.64
C PRO A 39 -29.35 -5.13 17.55
N ASP A 40 -28.20 -5.39 18.16
CA ASP A 40 -27.46 -4.47 19.03
C ASP A 40 -26.29 -3.77 18.31
N TYR A 41 -26.09 -4.00 17.01
CA TYR A 41 -24.97 -3.44 16.25
C TYR A 41 -24.84 -1.92 16.39
N LEU A 42 -25.94 -1.19 16.20
CA LEU A 42 -25.94 0.28 16.32
C LEU A 42 -25.86 0.78 17.77
N GLN A 43 -26.04 -0.11 18.75
CA GLN A 43 -25.83 0.21 20.15
C GLN A 43 -24.35 0.08 20.53
N VAL A 44 -23.65 -0.91 19.95
CA VAL A 44 -22.22 -1.14 20.15
C VAL A 44 -21.41 -0.16 19.29
N ILE A 45 -21.61 -0.20 17.97
CA ILE A 45 -20.84 0.56 16.98
C ILE A 45 -21.43 1.97 16.80
N LYS A 46 -20.63 2.98 17.18
CA LYS A 46 -21.06 4.39 17.18
C LYS A 46 -21.00 5.06 15.83
N ASN A 47 -20.03 4.66 15.00
CA ASN A 47 -19.83 5.22 13.67
C ASN A 47 -19.78 4.07 12.65
N PRO A 48 -20.95 3.52 12.24
CA PRO A 48 -20.99 2.50 11.20
C PRO A 48 -20.33 3.01 9.91
N MET A 49 -19.58 2.13 9.25
CA MET A 49 -18.92 2.41 7.98
C MET A 49 -18.78 1.11 7.19
N SER A 50 -18.89 1.20 5.86
CA SER A 50 -18.65 0.10 4.93
C SER A 50 -17.77 0.54 3.76
N LEU A 51 -17.19 -0.39 2.99
CA LEU A 51 -16.35 -0.04 1.85
C LEU A 51 -17.17 0.68 0.74
N THR A 52 -18.45 0.38 0.59
CA THR A 52 -19.34 1.12 -0.33
C THR A 52 -19.65 2.53 0.15
N ASP A 53 -19.79 2.75 1.46
CA ASP A 53 -19.89 4.10 2.02
C ASP A 53 -18.60 4.89 1.76
N VAL A 54 -17.44 4.29 2.02
CA VAL A 54 -16.14 4.91 1.72
C VAL A 54 -16.05 5.30 0.24
N LYS A 55 -16.48 4.39 -0.66
CA LYS A 55 -16.46 4.62 -2.11
C LYS A 55 -17.37 5.77 -2.51
N ARG A 56 -18.59 5.81 -1.96
CA ARG A 56 -19.54 6.90 -2.18
C ARG A 56 -18.96 8.24 -1.73
N LYS A 57 -18.42 8.32 -0.51
CA LYS A 57 -17.78 9.53 0.04
C LYS A 57 -16.60 9.99 -0.84
N LEU A 58 -15.79 9.04 -1.31
CA LEU A 58 -14.65 9.32 -2.18
C LEU A 58 -15.09 9.92 -3.52
N GLN A 59 -16.11 9.34 -4.15
CA GLN A 59 -16.67 9.80 -5.43
C GLN A 59 -17.41 11.14 -5.29
N ALA A 60 -17.99 11.41 -4.13
CA ALA A 60 -18.64 12.68 -3.81
C ALA A 60 -17.67 13.81 -3.40
N ASN A 61 -16.35 13.56 -3.43
CA ASN A 61 -15.31 14.50 -2.99
C ASN A 61 -15.46 14.95 -1.52
N GLU A 62 -15.95 14.07 -0.64
CA GLU A 62 -16.17 14.39 0.78
C GLU A 62 -14.90 14.34 1.65
N TYR A 63 -13.78 13.82 1.11
CA TYR A 63 -12.51 13.75 1.83
C TYR A 63 -11.62 14.96 1.55
N SER A 64 -11.10 15.57 2.62
CA SER A 64 -10.22 16.72 2.51
C SER A 64 -8.79 16.34 2.13
N ASN A 65 -8.35 15.15 2.56
CA ASN A 65 -7.03 14.61 2.35
C ASN A 65 -7.06 13.06 2.33
N VAL A 66 -5.94 12.43 1.97
CA VAL A 66 -5.85 10.96 1.86
C VAL A 66 -5.97 10.30 3.23
N THR A 67 -5.50 10.95 4.30
CA THR A 67 -5.59 10.42 5.67
C THR A 67 -7.05 10.27 6.12
N ASP A 68 -7.94 11.21 5.81
CA ASP A 68 -9.37 11.10 6.13
C ASP A 68 -9.99 9.86 5.46
N TRP A 69 -9.62 9.59 4.20
CA TRP A 69 -10.05 8.38 3.49
C TRP A 69 -9.47 7.10 4.10
N GLN A 70 -8.19 7.11 4.50
CA GLN A 70 -7.57 5.98 5.19
C GLN A 70 -8.25 5.68 6.53
N ASN A 71 -8.62 6.73 7.28
CA ASN A 71 -9.29 6.60 8.57
C ASN A 71 -10.64 5.90 8.44
N ASP A 72 -11.44 6.23 7.43
CA ASP A 72 -12.72 5.57 7.22
C ASP A 72 -12.56 4.10 6.80
N ILE A 73 -11.54 3.75 6.00
CA ILE A 73 -11.24 2.33 5.69
C ILE A 73 -10.83 1.58 6.96
N ASN A 74 -9.97 2.17 7.78
CA ASN A 74 -9.57 1.57 9.04
C ASN A 74 -10.75 1.45 10.02
N LEU A 75 -11.68 2.41 10.00
CA LEU A 75 -12.90 2.38 10.80
C LEU A 75 -13.75 1.15 10.46
N VAL A 76 -13.93 0.81 9.18
CA VAL A 76 -14.64 -0.41 8.74
C VAL A 76 -14.10 -1.66 9.46
N PHE A 77 -12.78 -1.84 9.46
CA PHE A 77 -12.15 -3.01 10.07
C PHE A 77 -12.13 -2.97 11.60
N SER A 78 -11.95 -1.78 12.19
CA SER A 78 -12.00 -1.63 13.64
C SER A 78 -13.39 -1.91 14.20
N ASN A 79 -14.46 -1.46 13.52
CA ASN A 79 -15.85 -1.75 13.88
C ASN A 79 -16.12 -3.26 13.80
N ALA A 80 -15.61 -3.94 12.76
CA ALA A 80 -15.74 -5.39 12.66
C ALA A 80 -15.09 -6.08 13.85
N LYS A 81 -13.88 -5.68 14.25
CA LYS A 81 -13.20 -6.25 15.42
C LYS A 81 -13.92 -5.93 16.73
N GLU A 82 -14.38 -4.70 16.91
CA GLU A 82 -15.09 -4.24 18.11
C GLU A 82 -16.41 -5.00 18.33
N TYR A 83 -17.20 -5.19 17.27
CA TYR A 83 -18.48 -5.88 17.35
C TYR A 83 -18.32 -7.40 17.47
N ASN A 84 -17.43 -8.01 16.69
CA ASN A 84 -17.33 -9.47 16.61
C ASN A 84 -16.37 -10.07 17.68
N GLY A 85 -15.48 -9.29 18.29
CA GLY A 85 -14.45 -9.79 19.22
C GLY A 85 -13.22 -10.36 18.53
N GLU A 86 -12.10 -10.50 19.26
CA GLU A 86 -10.76 -10.69 18.64
C GLU A 86 -10.55 -12.02 17.88
N ASP A 87 -11.21 -13.11 18.30
CA ASP A 87 -10.97 -14.47 17.79
C ASP A 87 -12.11 -15.00 16.91
N THR A 88 -12.65 -14.14 16.05
CA THR A 88 -13.66 -14.54 15.06
C THR A 88 -13.12 -14.51 13.65
N VAL A 89 -13.76 -15.28 12.76
CA VAL A 89 -13.42 -15.26 11.33
C VAL A 89 -13.49 -13.85 10.75
N TYR A 90 -14.47 -13.05 11.15
CA TYR A 90 -14.63 -11.66 10.70
C TYR A 90 -13.48 -10.78 11.17
N SER A 91 -13.03 -10.92 12.41
CA SER A 91 -11.89 -10.17 12.94
C SER A 91 -10.58 -10.54 12.26
N HIS A 92 -10.34 -11.83 11.97
CA HIS A 92 -9.17 -12.24 11.19
C HIS A 92 -9.22 -11.74 9.75
N MET A 93 -10.39 -11.79 9.10
CA MET A 93 -10.57 -11.22 7.76
C MET A 93 -10.31 -9.71 7.74
N ALA A 94 -10.83 -8.98 8.73
CA ALA A 94 -10.61 -7.55 8.90
C ALA A 94 -9.12 -7.22 9.13
N MET A 95 -8.43 -8.03 9.94
CA MET A 95 -7.00 -7.87 10.23
C MET A 95 -6.15 -8.07 8.97
N GLU A 96 -6.38 -9.14 8.20
CA GLU A 96 -5.64 -9.41 6.96
C GLU A 96 -5.87 -8.30 5.91
N ALA A 97 -7.12 -7.86 5.75
CA ALA A 97 -7.45 -6.76 4.85
C ALA A 97 -6.79 -5.44 5.29
N SER A 98 -6.81 -5.13 6.59
CA SER A 98 -6.15 -3.94 7.15
C SER A 98 -4.62 -4.01 6.99
N ASN A 99 -3.99 -5.16 7.23
CA ASN A 99 -2.55 -5.35 7.03
C ASN A 99 -2.13 -5.09 5.58
N TRP A 100 -2.88 -5.67 4.63
CA TRP A 100 -2.64 -5.41 3.22
C TRP A 100 -2.81 -3.92 2.88
N PHE A 101 -3.89 -3.30 3.37
CA PHE A 101 -4.20 -1.90 3.14
C PHE A 101 -3.09 -0.99 3.66
N ASN A 102 -2.70 -1.14 4.92
CA ASN A 102 -1.64 -0.36 5.58
C ASN A 102 -0.31 -0.49 4.84
N LYS A 103 0.06 -1.70 4.43
CA LYS A 103 1.24 -1.90 3.59
C LYS A 103 1.11 -1.17 2.26
N LYS A 104 -0.06 -1.21 1.61
CA LYS A 104 -0.27 -0.55 0.32
C LYS A 104 -0.21 0.99 0.43
N VAL A 105 -0.79 1.58 1.48
CA VAL A 105 -0.82 3.04 1.66
C VAL A 105 0.48 3.61 2.25
N SER A 106 1.31 2.80 2.91
CA SER A 106 2.65 3.24 3.34
C SER A 106 3.57 3.67 2.19
N HIS A 107 3.27 3.20 0.96
CA HIS A 107 3.97 3.57 -0.27
C HIS A 107 3.02 4.32 -1.22
N PHE A 108 2.04 5.06 -0.70
CA PHE A 108 1.08 5.80 -1.51
C PHE A 108 1.78 6.97 -2.21
N PRO A 109 1.76 7.04 -3.55
CA PRO A 109 2.32 8.18 -4.25
C PRO A 109 1.40 9.39 -4.10
N THR A 110 1.94 10.54 -3.71
CA THR A 110 1.19 11.80 -3.59
C THR A 110 1.05 12.47 -4.95
N THR A 111 2.02 12.26 -5.84
CA THR A 111 2.03 12.78 -7.21
C THR A 111 2.39 11.71 -8.25
N ALA A 112 2.12 11.99 -9.52
CA ALA A 112 2.48 11.10 -10.62
C ALA A 112 4.01 10.96 -10.74
N GLU A 113 4.75 12.03 -10.48
CA GLU A 113 6.21 12.04 -10.48
C GLU A 113 6.78 11.10 -9.41
N GLU A 114 6.23 11.12 -8.19
CA GLU A 114 6.62 10.19 -7.12
C GLU A 114 6.37 8.73 -7.51
N GLU A 115 5.23 8.44 -8.16
CA GLU A 115 4.94 7.10 -8.69
C GLU A 115 5.97 6.67 -9.73
N TRP A 116 6.27 7.54 -10.70
CA TRP A 116 7.24 7.27 -11.75
C TRP A 116 8.66 7.08 -11.21
N ILE A 117 9.10 7.91 -10.27
CA ILE A 117 10.40 7.76 -9.59
C ILE A 117 10.46 6.40 -8.89
N GLY A 118 9.40 6.01 -8.18
CA GLY A 118 9.34 4.70 -7.53
C GLY A 118 9.38 3.53 -8.51
N VAL A 119 8.74 3.65 -9.69
CA VAL A 119 8.84 2.64 -10.76
C VAL A 119 10.28 2.54 -11.26
N LEU A 120 10.90 3.68 -11.58
CA LEU A 120 12.26 3.74 -12.08
C LEU A 120 13.26 3.11 -11.10
N GLN A 121 13.16 3.45 -9.82
CA GLN A 121 14.01 2.90 -8.77
C GLN A 121 13.86 1.37 -8.68
N ARG A 122 12.63 0.85 -8.59
CA ARG A 122 12.40 -0.61 -8.53
C ARG A 122 12.92 -1.33 -9.76
N THR A 123 12.75 -0.75 -10.95
CA THR A 123 13.28 -1.34 -12.19
C THR A 123 14.81 -1.29 -12.20
N SER A 124 15.43 -0.21 -11.75
CA SER A 124 16.88 -0.10 -11.62
C SER A 124 17.44 -1.14 -10.64
N ASP A 125 16.83 -1.26 -9.46
CA ASP A 125 17.24 -2.22 -8.43
C ASP A 125 17.13 -3.65 -8.95
N HIS A 126 16.03 -3.97 -9.65
CA HIS A 126 15.85 -5.28 -10.25
C HIS A 126 16.87 -5.59 -11.34
N LEU A 127 17.20 -4.60 -12.19
CA LEU A 127 18.23 -4.77 -13.21
C LEU A 127 19.61 -4.97 -12.58
N LEU A 128 19.95 -4.20 -11.54
CA LEU A 128 21.20 -4.35 -10.81
C LEU A 128 21.30 -5.71 -10.14
N ASP A 129 20.20 -6.23 -9.58
CA ASP A 129 20.13 -7.58 -9.03
C ASP A 129 20.38 -8.65 -10.10
N ILE A 130 19.73 -8.55 -11.27
CA ILE A 130 19.95 -9.47 -12.40
C ILE A 130 21.39 -9.40 -12.90
N LEU A 131 21.99 -8.21 -13.00
CA LEU A 131 23.37 -8.05 -13.46
C LEU A 131 24.37 -8.61 -12.44
N SER A 132 24.07 -8.48 -11.15
CA SER A 132 24.91 -9.00 -10.07
C SER A 132 24.74 -10.52 -9.90
N HIS A 133 23.55 -11.04 -10.21
CA HIS A 133 23.15 -12.44 -10.09
C HIS A 133 22.54 -12.93 -11.42
N PRO A 134 23.34 -13.07 -12.49
CA PRO A 134 22.83 -13.46 -13.79
C PRO A 134 22.14 -14.84 -13.74
N PRO A 135 20.99 -15.01 -14.42
CA PRO A 135 20.32 -16.31 -14.52
C PRO A 135 21.26 -17.39 -15.06
N PRO A 136 21.13 -18.67 -14.62
CA PRO A 136 22.01 -19.75 -15.07
C PRO A 136 22.02 -19.98 -16.58
N GLU A 137 20.94 -19.61 -17.27
CA GLU A 137 20.84 -19.68 -18.73
C GLU A 137 21.77 -18.69 -19.44
N LEU A 138 22.06 -17.56 -18.79
CA LEU A 138 22.91 -16.48 -19.32
C LEU A 138 24.34 -16.53 -18.78
N ASP A 139 24.52 -17.11 -17.59
CA ASP A 139 25.84 -17.43 -17.04
C ASP A 139 25.90 -18.84 -16.44
N PRO A 140 26.03 -19.88 -17.29
CA PRO A 140 26.12 -21.26 -16.82
C PRO A 140 27.35 -21.52 -15.94
N SER A 141 28.32 -20.61 -15.97
CA SER A 141 29.62 -20.75 -15.32
C SER A 141 29.80 -19.89 -14.07
N GLY A 142 28.85 -19.00 -13.76
CA GLY A 142 28.91 -18.06 -12.63
C GLY A 142 30.03 -17.01 -12.73
N LYS A 143 30.61 -16.80 -13.93
CA LYS A 143 31.78 -15.93 -14.16
C LYS A 143 31.44 -14.47 -14.46
N LEU A 144 30.17 -14.14 -14.70
CA LEU A 144 29.69 -12.81 -15.04
C LEU A 144 29.32 -11.97 -13.82
N THR A 145 29.45 -12.51 -12.60
CA THR A 145 29.22 -11.75 -11.37
C THR A 145 30.16 -10.54 -11.31
N VAL A 146 29.57 -9.34 -11.21
CA VAL A 146 30.34 -8.09 -11.11
C VAL A 146 31.09 -8.08 -9.79
N SER A 147 32.42 -8.17 -9.87
CA SER A 147 33.32 -7.92 -8.75
C SER A 147 33.27 -6.43 -8.41
N THR A 148 32.84 -6.09 -7.20
CA THR A 148 32.87 -4.71 -6.68
C THR A 148 34.26 -4.42 -6.13
N GLU A 149 35.28 -4.40 -7.00
CA GLU A 149 36.64 -3.90 -6.75
C GLU A 149 37.07 -3.24 -8.09
N GLU A 150 37.52 -1.99 -8.22
CA GLU A 150 38.34 -1.14 -7.35
C GLU A 150 37.91 0.34 -7.52
N THR A 151 37.77 1.07 -6.41
CA THR A 151 38.00 2.52 -6.42
C THR A 151 39.51 2.72 -6.47
N GLU A 152 40.08 3.03 -7.64
CA GLU A 152 41.45 3.51 -7.73
C GLU A 152 41.57 4.82 -6.92
N GLU A 153 42.31 4.76 -5.81
CA GLU A 153 42.78 5.92 -5.08
C GLU A 153 43.59 6.83 -6.03
N GLU A 154 43.11 8.04 -6.28
CA GLU A 154 43.93 9.11 -6.88
C GLU A 154 45.16 9.35 -5.99
N LYS A 155 46.32 8.84 -6.41
CA LYS A 155 47.60 9.20 -5.79
C LYS A 155 47.88 10.69 -6.04
N PRO A 156 48.27 11.46 -5.01
CA PRO A 156 48.63 12.86 -5.19
C PRO A 156 49.87 12.98 -6.09
N ILE A 157 49.78 13.85 -7.10
CA ILE A 157 50.90 14.24 -7.95
C ILE A 157 51.89 15.01 -7.07
N VAL A 158 53.06 14.42 -6.85
CA VAL A 158 54.20 15.06 -6.17
C VAL A 158 54.81 16.10 -7.10
N ASP A 159 54.70 17.37 -6.72
CA ASP A 159 55.41 18.47 -7.35
C ASP A 159 56.93 18.30 -7.15
N ALA A 160 57.66 18.31 -8.27
CA ALA A 160 59.12 18.36 -8.31
C ALA A 160 59.65 19.75 -7.91
N PRO A 161 60.84 19.86 -7.30
CA PRO A 161 61.34 21.14 -6.84
C PRO A 161 61.90 21.95 -8.01
N ALA A 162 61.49 23.21 -8.12
CA ALA A 162 62.15 24.19 -8.97
C ALA A 162 63.40 24.74 -8.25
N ALA A 163 64.50 24.77 -9.00
CA ALA A 163 65.82 25.27 -8.62
C ALA A 163 65.86 26.80 -8.41
#